data_AF-A0A8C3XIY5-F1
#
_entry.id   AF-A0A8C3XIY5-F1
#
_cell.length_a   1.000
_cell.length_b   1.000
_cell.length_c   1.000
_cell.angle_alpha   90.00
_cell.angle_beta   90.00
_cell.angle_gamma   90.00
#
_symmetry.space_group_name_H-M   'P 1'
#
loop_
_entity.id
_entity.type
_entity.pdbx_description
1 polymer ?
#
loop_
_entity_poly.entity_id
_entity_poly.type
_entity_poly.pdbx_seq_one_letter_code
_entity_poly.pdbx_strand_id
1 'polypeptide(L)'
;MASPPSRDQAGRIRYIKGDLFTCPRTDSLAHCISEDCRMGAGIAVLFKKKFGGIQELLDQQKKSGEVAILKRDDRYIYYLDRMWT
;
A
#
# COMPACT_ATOMS: atom_id res chain seq x y z
N MET A 1 -15.17 2.91 25.57
CA MET A 1 -16.09 2.05 24.79
C MET A 1 -16.12 2.63 23.38
N ALA A 2 -15.63 1.91 22.37
CA ALA A 2 -15.72 2.35 20.99
C ALA A 2 -17.14 2.08 20.48
N SER A 3 -17.78 3.10 19.91
CA SER A 3 -19.11 2.97 19.32
C SER A 3 -19.10 1.90 18.23
N PRO A 4 -20.16 1.06 18.13
CA PRO A 4 -20.26 0.13 17.02
C PRO A 4 -20.30 0.90 15.69
N PRO A 5 -19.64 0.40 14.62
CA PRO A 5 -19.69 1.05 13.32
C PRO A 5 -21.15 1.12 12.83
N SER A 6 -21.60 2.32 12.45
CA SER A 6 -22.94 2.55 11.91
C SER A 6 -23.14 1.77 10.60
N ARG A 7 -24.39 1.36 10.35
CA ARG A 7 -24.82 0.50 9.22
C ARG A 7 -24.56 1.06 7.81
N ASP A 8 -23.95 2.25 7.67
CA ASP A 8 -23.59 2.87 6.37
C ASP A 8 -22.22 2.44 5.81
N GLN A 9 -21.48 1.58 6.51
CA GLN A 9 -20.13 1.17 6.08
C GLN A 9 -20.12 0.06 5.00
N ALA A 10 -21.29 -0.40 4.57
CA ALA A 10 -21.44 -1.48 3.58
C ALA A 10 -21.25 -1.03 2.11
N GLY A 11 -21.11 0.28 1.84
CA GLY A 11 -20.94 0.82 0.48
C GLY A 11 -19.55 1.36 0.13
N ARG A 12 -18.60 1.39 1.07
CA ARG A 12 -17.31 2.09 0.88
C ARG A 12 -16.24 1.23 0.20
N ILE A 13 -16.40 -0.09 0.20
CA ILE A 13 -15.45 -1.04 -0.36
C ILE A 13 -16.07 -1.71 -1.58
N ARG A 14 -15.42 -1.56 -2.75
CA ARG A 14 -15.82 -2.22 -3.99
C ARG A 14 -14.82 -3.31 -4.33
N TYR A 15 -15.31 -4.54 -4.54
CA TYR A 15 -14.49 -5.66 -4.99
C TYR A 15 -14.58 -5.75 -6.52
N ILE A 16 -13.42 -5.76 -7.17
CA ILE A 16 -13.31 -5.82 -8.64
C ILE A 16 -12.37 -6.98 -8.96
N LYS A 17 -12.80 -7.87 -9.86
CA LYS A 17 -11.95 -8.95 -10.39
C LYS A 17 -11.19 -8.42 -11.61
N GLY A 18 -9.87 -8.32 -11.52
CA GLY A 18 -9.02 -7.80 -12.60
C GLY A 18 -7.57 -7.64 -12.14
N ASP A 19 -6.76 -6.96 -12.94
CA ASP A 19 -5.41 -6.56 -12.54
C ASP A 19 -5.48 -5.28 -11.71
N LEU A 20 -4.88 -5.30 -10.51
CA LEU A 20 -4.79 -4.15 -9.64
C LEU A 20 -4.07 -2.98 -10.32
N PHE A 21 -3.08 -3.24 -11.18
CA PHE A 21 -2.28 -2.19 -11.81
C PHE A 21 -2.93 -1.56 -13.03
N THR A 22 -4.08 -2.08 -13.51
CA THR A 22 -4.88 -1.45 -14.58
C THR A 22 -5.87 -0.44 -14.04
N CYS A 23 -5.87 -0.15 -12.73
CA CYS A 23 -6.67 0.93 -12.17
C CYS A 23 -6.28 2.30 -12.77
N PRO A 24 -7.23 3.25 -12.81
CA PRO A 24 -6.97 4.61 -13.26
C PRO A 24 -5.73 5.21 -12.58
N ARG A 25 -4.97 6.02 -13.32
CA ARG A 25 -3.79 6.71 -12.77
C ARG A 25 -4.15 7.73 -11.68
N THR A 26 -5.40 8.18 -11.64
CA THR A 26 -5.95 9.03 -10.58
C THR A 26 -6.04 8.32 -9.23
N ASP A 27 -6.10 6.99 -9.24
CA ASP A 27 -6.29 6.20 -8.04
C ASP A 27 -4.94 5.96 -7.38
N SER A 28 -4.88 6.10 -6.06
CA SER A 28 -3.68 5.74 -5.29
C SER A 28 -3.70 4.26 -4.95
N LEU A 29 -2.52 3.65 -4.86
CA LEU A 29 -2.37 2.23 -4.49
C LEU A 29 -1.88 2.12 -3.06
N ALA A 30 -2.32 1.08 -2.35
CA ALA A 30 -1.80 0.76 -1.03
C ALA A 30 -1.52 -0.73 -0.93
N HIS A 31 -0.42 -1.10 -0.27
CA HIS A 31 -0.18 -2.48 0.14
C HIS A 31 0.63 -2.55 1.44
N CYS A 32 0.52 -3.68 2.13
CA CYS A 32 1.32 -3.95 3.32
C CYS A 32 2.70 -4.46 2.92
N ILE A 33 3.74 -3.99 3.61
CA ILE A 33 5.11 -4.50 3.55
C ILE A 33 5.63 -4.79 4.95
N SER A 34 6.74 -5.52 5.00
CA SER A 34 7.59 -5.64 6.18
C SER A 34 8.59 -4.48 6.24
N GLU A 35 9.00 -4.12 7.45
CA GLU A 35 10.00 -3.07 7.74
C GLU A 35 11.31 -3.27 6.97
N ASP A 36 11.71 -4.52 6.75
CA ASP A 36 12.91 -4.85 5.98
C ASP A 36 12.80 -4.57 4.47
N CYS A 37 11.64 -4.11 3.99
CA CYS A 37 11.35 -3.74 2.62
C CYS A 37 11.79 -4.78 1.57
N ARG A 38 11.95 -6.06 1.94
CA ARG A 38 12.49 -7.08 1.02
C ARG A 38 11.61 -7.25 -0.21
N MET A 39 10.30 -7.09 -0.04
CA MET A 39 9.27 -7.22 -1.10
C MET A 39 9.51 -8.46 -1.98
N GLY A 40 9.91 -9.57 -1.36
CA GLY A 40 10.40 -10.77 -2.05
C GLY A 40 9.31 -11.75 -2.48
N ALA A 41 8.05 -11.54 -2.08
CA ALA A 41 6.95 -12.45 -2.36
C ALA A 41 5.64 -11.72 -2.69
N GLY A 42 4.72 -12.45 -3.32
CA GLY A 42 3.36 -11.99 -3.61
C GLY A 42 3.30 -10.73 -4.50
N ILE A 43 2.29 -9.88 -4.24
CA ILE A 43 2.07 -8.66 -5.01
C ILE A 43 3.24 -7.65 -4.85
N ALA A 44 3.97 -7.70 -3.73
CA ALA A 44 5.06 -6.78 -3.45
C ALA A 44 6.20 -6.87 -4.49
N VAL A 45 6.45 -8.07 -5.05
CA VAL A 45 7.42 -8.25 -6.14
C VAL A 45 7.00 -7.45 -7.38
N LEU A 46 5.69 -7.41 -7.68
CA LEU A 46 5.16 -6.66 -8.81
C LEU A 46 5.23 -5.15 -8.55
N PHE A 47 4.97 -4.68 -7.32
CA PHE A 47 5.18 -3.28 -6.94
C PHE A 47 6.64 -2.86 -7.11
N LYS A 48 7.59 -3.69 -6.63
CA LYS A 48 9.03 -3.45 -6.80
C LYS A 48 9.42 -3.37 -8.29
N LYS A 49 8.90 -4.27 -9.13
CA LYS A 49 9.18 -4.28 -10.57
C LYS A 49 8.55 -3.09 -11.32
N LYS A 50 7.34 -2.67 -10.95
CA LYS A 50 6.61 -1.59 -11.65
C LYS A 50 7.02 -0.19 -11.19
N PHE A 51 7.20 0.02 -9.88
CA PHE A 51 7.39 1.36 -9.31
C PHE A 51 8.82 1.61 -8.78
N GLY A 52 9.61 0.55 -8.59
CA GLY A 52 10.96 0.65 -8.06
C GLY A 52 10.97 1.35 -6.70
N GLY A 53 11.93 2.27 -6.50
CA GLY A 53 11.91 3.18 -5.34
C GLY A 53 12.25 2.54 -4.00
N ILE A 54 12.84 1.34 -3.97
CA ILE A 54 13.21 0.67 -2.72
C ILE A 54 14.12 1.56 -1.86
N GLN A 55 15.09 2.22 -2.48
CA GLN A 55 15.98 3.13 -1.76
C GLN A 55 15.20 4.35 -1.21
N GLU A 56 14.32 4.97 -1.99
CA GLU A 56 13.46 6.08 -1.54
C GLU A 56 12.57 5.70 -0.35
N LEU A 57 12.15 4.43 -0.28
CA LEU A 57 11.35 3.92 0.84
C LEU A 57 12.23 3.67 2.08
N LEU A 58 13.43 3.13 1.90
CA LEU A 58 14.40 2.93 2.98
C LEU A 58 14.90 4.28 3.54
N ASP A 59 15.09 5.28 2.70
CA ASP A 59 15.55 6.62 3.09
C ASP A 59 14.50 7.37 3.94
N GLN A 60 13.23 6.99 3.83
CA GLN A 60 12.16 7.52 4.69
C GLN A 60 12.21 6.98 6.13
N GLN A 61 13.02 5.93 6.40
CA GLN A 61 13.27 5.36 7.73
C GLN A 61 11.97 5.11 8.52
N LYS A 62 10.94 4.61 7.82
CA LYS A 62 9.66 4.28 8.43
C LYS A 62 9.75 3.01 9.25
N LYS A 63 9.02 3.00 10.36
CA LYS A 63 8.94 1.87 11.27
C LYS A 63 7.59 1.19 11.17
N SER A 64 7.53 -0.02 11.70
CA SER A 64 6.31 -0.74 12.02
C SER A 64 5.18 0.16 12.56
N GLY A 65 4.04 0.18 11.86
CA GLY A 65 2.88 1.01 12.20
C GLY A 65 2.83 2.35 11.46
N GLU A 66 3.89 2.73 10.74
CA GLU A 66 3.93 3.91 9.90
C GLU A 66 3.65 3.60 8.43
N VAL A 67 3.60 4.65 7.60
CA VAL A 67 3.39 4.54 6.16
C VAL A 67 4.53 5.23 5.42
N ALA A 68 5.15 4.50 4.49
CA ALA A 68 6.06 5.08 3.50
C ALA A 68 5.29 5.44 2.24
N ILE A 69 5.66 6.54 1.61
CA ILE A 69 4.93 7.08 0.46
C ILE A 69 5.88 7.20 -0.72
N LEU A 70 5.48 6.66 -1.86
CA LEU A 70 6.18 6.83 -3.12
C LEU A 70 5.30 7.62 -4.08
N LYS A 71 5.81 8.75 -4.57
CA LYS A 71 5.12 9.51 -5.62
C LYS A 71 5.64 9.06 -6.97
N ARG A 72 4.72 8.67 -7.87
CA ARG A 72 5.02 8.32 -9.26
C ARG A 72 4.00 9.03 -10.14
N ASP A 73 4.48 9.89 -11.03
CA ASP A 73 3.62 10.78 -11.82
C ASP A 73 2.63 11.54 -10.90
N ASP A 74 1.34 11.47 -11.21
CA ASP A 74 0.24 12.10 -10.48
C ASP A 74 -0.42 11.18 -9.44
N ARG A 75 0.23 10.08 -9.04
CA ARG A 75 -0.31 9.14 -8.05
C ARG A 75 0.61 8.91 -6.86
N TYR A 76 0.00 8.63 -5.72
CA TYR A 76 0.69 8.20 -4.51
C TYR A 76 0.54 6.69 -4.33
N ILE A 77 1.62 6.08 -3.87
CA ILE A 77 1.68 4.66 -3.54
C ILE A 77 2.04 4.57 -2.06
N TYR A 78 1.14 3.97 -1.29
CA TYR A 78 1.24 3.84 0.15
C TYR A 78 1.74 2.44 0.53
N TYR A 79 2.88 2.42 1.21
CA TYR A 79 3.52 1.23 1.72
C TYR A 79 3.28 1.20 3.23
N LEU A 80 2.31 0.40 3.64
CA LEU A 80 1.93 0.26 5.04
C LEU A 80 2.88 -0.72 5.71
N ASP A 81 3.74 -0.23 6.59
CA ASP A 81 4.67 -1.08 7.32
C ASP A 81 3.94 -1.76 8.47
N ARG A 82 3.80 -3.08 8.37
CA ARG A 82 3.05 -3.89 9.33
C ARG A 82 4.02 -4.82 10.03
N MET A 83 4.13 -4.66 11.34
CA MET A 83 4.84 -5.57 12.23
C MET A 83 4.18 -6.96 12.15
N TRP A 84 4.88 -7.92 11.58
CA TRP A 84 4.58 -9.34 11.76
C TRP A 84 5.26 -9.79 13.06
N THR A 85 4.64 -9.47 14.20
CA THR A 85 4.89 -10.19 15.46
C THR A 85 3.90 -11.32 15.62
#